data_AF-A0A9P9D0Z1-F1
#
_entry.id   AF-A0A9P9D0Z1-F1
#
_cell.length_a   1.000
_cell.length_b   1.000
_cell.length_c   1.000
_cell.angle_alpha   90.00
_cell.angle_beta   90.00
_cell.angle_gamma   90.00
#
_symmetry.space_group_name_H-M   'P 1'
#
loop_
_entity.id
_entity.type
_entity.pdbx_description
1 polymer ?
#
loop_
_entity_poly.entity_id
_entity_poly.type
_entity_poly.pdbx_seq_one_letter_code
_entity_poly.pdbx_strand_id
1 'polypeptide(L)'
;MPSAALSRHCVLAIIHQAVLFILLRITILACEAPDFNSASYVFTNSENISGWSSDGISFFIGILGLVTGFIGVEVPAYFSEEMNHATRDIPRAMMYSVIGNALVTFPWIIVLLFSMDSIEELVATRFGSLMPIFQIVLGATKNVKASTFLNFGISVVAFLSALDINGACARTLWSMARDNAFPKNIPHRR
;
A
#
# COMPACT_ATOMS: atom_id res chain seq x y z
N MET A 1 11.45 23.46 -18.26
CA MET A 1 11.98 22.74 -17.08
C MET A 1 11.22 23.24 -15.85
N PRO A 2 10.23 22.50 -15.32
CA PRO A 2 9.68 22.83 -14.00
C PRO A 2 10.80 22.61 -13.00
N SER A 3 11.39 23.72 -12.58
CA SER A 3 12.67 23.87 -11.93
C SER A 3 12.61 23.43 -10.47
N ALA A 4 13.72 22.88 -9.96
CA ALA A 4 14.11 22.55 -8.56
C ALA A 4 13.05 22.49 -7.43
N ALA A 5 12.14 23.46 -7.34
CA ALA A 5 11.00 23.45 -6.43
C ALA A 5 10.14 22.19 -6.56
N LEU A 6 9.79 21.75 -7.79
CA LEU A 6 8.96 20.55 -7.97
C LEU A 6 9.65 19.28 -7.41
N SER A 7 10.94 19.12 -7.73
CA SER A 7 11.77 18.03 -7.20
C SER A 7 11.84 18.08 -5.66
N ARG A 8 11.99 19.28 -5.08
CA ARG A 8 11.99 19.46 -3.61
C ARG A 8 10.65 19.04 -3.00
N HIS A 9 9.52 19.39 -3.60
CA HIS A 9 8.20 18.99 -3.11
C HIS A 9 8.00 17.47 -3.15
N CYS A 10 8.44 16.78 -4.20
CA CYS A 10 8.39 15.32 -4.29
C CYS A 10 9.23 14.65 -3.19
N VAL A 11 10.47 15.13 -2.97
CA VAL A 11 11.33 14.60 -1.91
C VAL A 11 10.72 14.83 -0.53
N LEU A 12 10.17 16.01 -0.28
CA LEU A 12 9.48 16.32 0.98
C LEU A 12 8.24 15.42 1.19
N ALA A 13 7.49 15.13 0.14
CA ALA A 13 6.34 14.22 0.21
C ALA A 13 6.77 12.80 0.58
N ILE A 14 7.86 12.28 -0.04
CA ILE A 14 8.42 10.97 0.30
C ILE A 14 8.89 10.93 1.76
N ILE A 15 9.60 11.97 2.21
CA ILE A 15 10.07 12.06 3.60
C ILE A 15 8.89 12.11 4.57
N HIS A 16 7.89 12.94 4.30
CA HIS A 16 6.68 13.05 5.12
C HIS A 16 5.98 11.70 5.23
N GLN A 17 5.82 10.99 4.12
CA GLN A 17 5.20 9.67 4.09
C GLN A 17 5.99 8.64 4.89
N ALA A 18 7.32 8.63 4.73
CA ALA A 18 8.20 7.74 5.47
C ALA A 18 8.13 8.01 6.99
N VAL A 19 8.16 9.28 7.40
CA VAL A 19 8.05 9.68 8.81
C VAL A 19 6.70 9.29 9.39
N LEU A 20 5.59 9.59 8.71
CA LEU A 20 4.25 9.21 9.15
C LEU A 20 4.16 7.70 9.36
N PHE A 21 4.70 6.92 8.43
CA PHE A 21 4.67 5.46 8.50
C PHE A 21 5.57 4.90 9.61
N ILE A 22 6.71 5.54 9.91
CA ILE A 22 7.53 5.22 11.09
C ILE A 22 6.77 5.53 12.37
N LEU A 23 6.15 6.72 12.46
CA LEU A 23 5.38 7.13 13.64
C LEU A 23 4.21 6.19 13.91
N LEU A 24 3.45 5.82 12.88
CA LEU A 24 2.35 4.85 13.00
C LEU A 24 2.82 3.51 13.57
N ARG A 25 3.95 2.98 13.08
CA ARG A 25 4.54 1.74 13.61
C ARG A 25 4.89 1.86 15.09
N ILE A 26 5.57 2.94 15.46
CA ILE A 26 5.97 3.17 16.86
C ILE A 26 4.74 3.33 17.75
N THR A 27 3.72 4.07 17.30
CA THR A 27 2.49 4.26 18.08
C THR A 27 1.74 2.95 18.29
N ILE A 28 1.56 2.13 17.25
CA ILE A 28 0.89 0.83 17.39
C ILE A 28 1.65 -0.08 18.35
N LEU A 29 2.97 -0.21 18.18
CA LEU A 29 3.81 -1.01 19.08
C LEU A 29 3.78 -0.49 20.53
N ALA A 30 3.78 0.83 20.72
CA ALA A 30 3.73 1.44 22.04
C ALA A 30 2.37 1.27 22.73
N CYS A 31 1.28 1.21 21.95
CA CYS A 31 -0.06 0.95 22.47
C CYS A 31 -0.26 -0.52 22.85
N GLU A 32 0.32 -1.44 22.08
CA GLU A 32 0.23 -2.88 22.38
C GLU A 32 1.13 -3.31 23.55
N ALA A 33 2.25 -2.60 23.76
CA ALA A 33 3.22 -2.98 24.78
C ALA A 33 2.57 -3.13 26.17
N PRO A 34 2.83 -4.23 26.91
CA PRO A 34 3.80 -5.30 26.62
C PRO A 34 3.21 -6.57 25.96
N ASP A 35 1.93 -6.56 25.58
CA ASP A 35 1.15 -7.75 25.24
C ASP A 35 1.34 -8.20 23.77
N PHE A 36 2.59 -8.39 23.35
CA PHE A 36 2.89 -8.81 21.97
C PHE A 36 2.66 -10.31 21.72
N ASN A 37 2.26 -10.65 20.50
CA ASN A 37 2.23 -12.05 20.07
C ASN A 37 3.62 -12.71 20.11
N SER A 38 3.63 -14.02 20.35
CA SER A 38 4.90 -14.77 20.34
C SER A 38 5.48 -14.87 18.92
N ALA A 39 6.82 -14.88 18.81
CA ALA A 39 7.48 -15.09 17.52
C ALA A 39 7.10 -16.43 16.87
N SER A 40 6.81 -17.47 17.66
CA SER A 40 6.29 -18.73 17.12
C SER A 40 4.95 -18.51 16.43
N TYR A 41 4.02 -17.81 17.06
CA TYR A 41 2.73 -17.51 16.44
C TYR A 41 2.90 -16.78 15.10
N VAL A 42 3.75 -15.73 15.06
CA VAL A 42 3.96 -14.91 13.86
C VAL A 42 4.57 -15.69 12.68
N PHE A 43 5.51 -16.63 12.93
CA PHE A 43 6.25 -17.31 11.86
C PHE A 43 5.82 -18.74 11.59
N THR A 44 5.09 -19.39 12.50
CA THR A 44 4.71 -20.81 12.38
C THR A 44 3.21 -21.06 12.38
N ASN A 45 2.39 -20.11 12.81
CA ASN A 45 0.94 -20.32 12.79
C ASN A 45 0.39 -20.12 11.38
N SER A 46 -0.35 -21.11 10.88
CA SER A 46 -1.09 -21.02 9.63
C SER A 46 -2.52 -21.48 9.87
N GLU A 47 -3.46 -20.55 9.85
CA GLU A 47 -4.88 -20.84 10.00
C GLU A 47 -5.57 -20.83 8.64
N ASN A 48 -6.26 -21.93 8.32
CA ASN A 48 -6.97 -22.07 7.08
C ASN A 48 -8.46 -21.75 7.27
N ILE A 49 -8.79 -20.48 7.12
CA ILE A 49 -10.17 -19.96 7.11
C ILE A 49 -10.76 -19.86 5.68
N SER A 50 -10.02 -20.34 4.67
CA SER A 50 -10.36 -20.13 3.25
C SER A 50 -11.50 -21.04 2.75
N GLY A 51 -11.83 -22.09 3.51
CA GLY A 51 -12.79 -23.13 3.11
C GLY A 51 -12.22 -24.19 2.15
N TRP A 52 -10.94 -24.08 1.77
CA TRP A 52 -10.25 -25.09 0.97
C TRP A 52 -9.64 -26.18 1.83
N SER A 53 -9.70 -27.43 1.37
CA SER A 53 -9.19 -28.60 2.11
C SER A 53 -7.67 -28.68 2.22
N SER A 54 -6.93 -27.90 1.44
CA SER A 54 -5.46 -27.89 1.43
C SER A 54 -4.91 -26.56 1.91
N ASP A 55 -4.07 -26.60 2.93
CA ASP A 55 -3.41 -25.42 3.49
C ASP A 55 -2.48 -24.74 2.47
N GLY A 56 -1.94 -25.49 1.52
CA GLY A 56 -1.16 -24.94 0.42
C GLY A 56 -2.00 -24.02 -0.48
N ILE A 57 -3.26 -24.40 -0.75
CA ILE A 57 -4.17 -23.56 -1.56
C ILE A 57 -4.52 -22.28 -0.78
N SER A 58 -4.81 -22.40 0.52
CA SER A 58 -5.05 -21.26 1.39
C SER A 58 -3.87 -20.28 1.40
N PHE A 59 -2.64 -20.79 1.46
CA PHE A 59 -1.42 -20.00 1.38
C PHE A 59 -1.30 -19.22 0.06
N PHE A 60 -1.54 -19.86 -1.09
CA PHE A 60 -1.51 -19.17 -2.38
C PHE A 60 -2.61 -18.12 -2.53
N ILE A 61 -3.80 -18.35 -1.94
CA ILE A 61 -4.87 -17.34 -1.88
C ILE A 61 -4.41 -16.13 -1.08
N GLY A 62 -3.71 -16.34 0.05
CA GLY A 62 -3.08 -15.26 0.82
C GLY A 62 -2.08 -14.45 -0.01
N ILE A 63 -1.28 -15.11 -0.85
CA ILE A 63 -0.32 -14.45 -1.74
C ILE A 63 -1.02 -13.57 -2.79
N LEU A 64 -2.20 -13.94 -3.29
CA LEU A 64 -2.92 -13.11 -4.27
C LEU A 64 -3.19 -11.70 -3.75
N GLY A 65 -3.49 -11.56 -2.45
CA GLY A 65 -3.65 -10.26 -1.81
C GLY A 65 -2.36 -9.42 -1.87
N LEU A 66 -1.20 -10.06 -1.67
CA LEU A 66 0.11 -9.38 -1.74
C LEU A 66 0.44 -8.85 -3.13
N VAL A 67 -0.03 -9.52 -4.20
CA VAL A 67 0.19 -9.08 -5.59
C VAL A 67 -0.40 -7.69 -5.84
N THR A 68 -1.53 -7.36 -5.19
CA THR A 68 -2.13 -6.02 -5.31
C THR A 68 -1.22 -4.91 -4.80
N GLY A 69 -0.29 -5.22 -3.89
CA GLY A 69 0.72 -4.28 -3.39
C GLY A 69 1.82 -3.94 -4.39
N PHE A 70 1.88 -4.62 -5.54
CA PHE A 70 2.81 -4.33 -6.64
C PHE A 70 2.17 -3.51 -7.76
N ILE A 71 0.90 -3.12 -7.64
CA ILE A 71 0.25 -2.23 -8.61
C ILE A 71 0.97 -0.87 -8.60
N GLY A 72 1.34 -0.38 -9.79
CA GLY A 72 2.00 0.93 -9.95
C GLY A 72 3.52 0.87 -10.05
N VAL A 73 4.13 -0.32 -10.03
CA VAL A 73 5.57 -0.47 -10.34
C VAL A 73 5.90 0.04 -11.74
N GLU A 74 4.94 -0.03 -12.68
CA GLU A 74 5.06 0.40 -14.06
C GLU A 74 4.95 1.93 -14.25
N VAL A 75 4.56 2.68 -13.21
CA VAL A 75 4.31 4.13 -13.28
C VAL A 75 5.45 4.94 -13.92
N PRO A 76 6.75 4.66 -13.69
CA PRO A 76 7.84 5.38 -14.35
C PRO A 76 7.78 5.33 -15.89
N ALA A 77 7.18 4.30 -16.48
CA ALA A 77 7.04 4.21 -17.94
C ALA A 77 6.09 5.27 -18.51
N TYR A 78 5.08 5.69 -17.74
CA TYR A 78 4.14 6.74 -18.14
C TYR A 78 4.81 8.11 -18.26
N PHE A 79 5.97 8.29 -17.63
CA PHE A 79 6.76 9.52 -17.66
C PHE A 79 7.94 9.43 -18.63
N SER A 80 7.96 8.41 -19.50
CA SER A 80 9.07 8.19 -20.44
C SER A 80 9.40 9.40 -21.31
N GLU A 81 8.38 10.16 -21.75
CA GLU A 81 8.55 11.39 -22.55
C GLU A 81 9.22 12.53 -21.77
N GLU A 82 9.20 12.52 -20.43
CA GLU A 82 9.77 13.55 -19.55
C GLU A 82 11.19 13.20 -19.07
N MET A 83 11.69 11.99 -19.36
CA MET A 83 12.98 11.50 -18.89
C MET A 83 14.11 11.74 -19.90
N ASN A 84 15.25 12.24 -19.41
CA ASN A 84 16.44 12.44 -20.25
C ASN A 84 16.99 11.13 -20.86
N HIS A 85 16.92 10.01 -20.11
CA HIS A 85 17.45 8.71 -20.54
C HIS A 85 16.47 7.57 -20.23
N ALA A 86 15.29 7.60 -20.85
CA ALA A 86 14.19 6.64 -20.63
C ALA A 86 14.65 5.16 -20.63
N THR A 87 15.42 4.72 -21.63
CA THR A 87 15.84 3.31 -21.79
C THR A 87 16.60 2.73 -20.59
N ARG A 88 17.34 3.58 -19.86
CA ARG A 88 18.14 3.16 -18.70
C ARG A 88 17.45 3.50 -17.38
N ASP A 89 16.81 4.66 -17.30
CA ASP A 89 16.33 5.20 -16.03
C ASP A 89 14.97 4.61 -15.65
N ILE A 90 14.12 4.24 -16.63
CA ILE A 90 12.85 3.54 -16.36
C ILE A 90 13.06 2.19 -15.66
N PRO A 91 13.84 1.23 -16.20
CA PRO A 91 14.01 -0.08 -15.55
C PRO A 91 14.67 0.03 -14.17
N ARG A 92 15.57 1.01 -13.98
CA ARG A 92 16.17 1.30 -12.67
C ARG A 92 15.15 1.85 -11.69
N ALA A 93 14.32 2.79 -12.11
CA ALA A 93 13.26 3.36 -11.27
C ALA A 93 12.26 2.28 -10.84
N MET A 94 11.84 1.39 -11.74
CA MET A 94 10.97 0.25 -11.43
C MET A 94 11.59 -0.65 -10.33
N MET A 95 12.87 -0.99 -10.47
CA MET A 95 13.59 -1.81 -9.49
C MET A 95 13.70 -1.12 -8.12
N TYR A 96 14.01 0.18 -8.10
CA TYR A 96 14.07 0.94 -6.86
C TYR A 96 12.71 1.06 -6.17
N SER A 97 11.62 1.21 -6.93
CA SER A 97 10.27 1.22 -6.38
C SER A 97 9.92 -0.11 -5.71
N VAL A 98 10.25 -1.23 -6.35
CA VAL A 98 10.01 -2.58 -5.79
C VAL A 98 10.80 -2.78 -4.49
N ILE A 99 12.10 -2.49 -4.51
CA ILE A 99 12.97 -2.65 -3.34
C ILE A 99 12.53 -1.71 -2.21
N GLY A 100 12.24 -0.45 -2.53
CA GLY A 100 11.77 0.54 -1.57
C GLY A 100 10.45 0.13 -0.91
N ASN A 101 9.48 -0.33 -1.71
CA ASN A 101 8.21 -0.83 -1.18
C ASN A 101 8.41 -2.06 -0.29
N ALA A 102 9.26 -3.01 -0.68
CA ALA A 102 9.56 -4.19 0.14
C ALA A 102 10.15 -3.80 1.50
N LEU A 103 11.11 -2.86 1.53
CA LEU A 103 11.75 -2.40 2.76
C LEU A 103 10.81 -1.66 3.71
N VAL A 104 9.80 -0.99 3.18
CA VAL A 104 8.81 -0.26 3.99
C VAL A 104 7.70 -1.21 4.46
N THR A 105 7.16 -2.02 3.57
CA THR A 105 6.01 -2.88 3.81
C THR A 105 6.36 -4.12 4.64
N PHE A 106 7.56 -4.69 4.50
CA PHE A 106 7.94 -5.88 5.27
C PHE A 106 7.95 -5.63 6.80
N PRO A 107 8.61 -4.58 7.33
CA PRO A 107 8.52 -4.27 8.76
C PRO A 107 7.11 -3.90 9.22
N TRP A 108 6.28 -3.31 8.33
CA TRP A 108 4.89 -2.99 8.66
C TRP A 108 4.04 -4.23 8.91
N ILE A 109 4.16 -5.24 8.04
CA ILE A 109 3.47 -6.51 8.22
C ILE A 109 3.90 -7.16 9.54
N ILE A 110 5.19 -7.16 9.84
CA ILE A 110 5.72 -7.69 11.10
C ILE A 110 5.08 -6.98 12.30
N VAL A 111 5.05 -5.64 12.33
CA VAL A 111 4.41 -4.87 13.41
C VAL A 111 2.94 -5.25 13.57
N LEU A 112 2.19 -5.36 12.48
CA LEU A 112 0.77 -5.74 12.55
C LEU A 112 0.58 -7.16 13.09
N LEU A 113 1.40 -8.13 12.68
CA LEU A 113 1.32 -9.52 13.17
C LEU A 113 1.65 -9.63 14.67
N PHE A 114 2.58 -8.81 15.17
CA PHE A 114 2.90 -8.75 16.59
C PHE A 114 1.83 -8.06 17.44
N SER A 115 1.02 -7.19 16.84
CA SER A 115 -0.01 -6.37 17.50
C SER A 115 -1.45 -6.75 17.14
N MET A 116 -1.68 -7.93 16.54
CA MET A 116 -3.03 -8.39 16.22
C MET A 116 -3.56 -9.35 17.27
N ASP A 117 -4.87 -9.27 17.53
CA ASP A 117 -5.59 -10.31 18.26
C ASP A 117 -5.73 -11.59 17.41
N SER A 118 -6.34 -12.64 17.97
CA SER A 118 -6.57 -13.90 17.25
C SER A 118 -7.30 -13.67 15.92
N ILE A 119 -6.96 -14.46 14.89
CA ILE A 119 -7.54 -14.30 13.55
C ILE A 119 -9.06 -14.53 13.58
N GLU A 120 -9.52 -15.46 14.41
CA GLU A 120 -10.94 -15.76 14.62
C GLU A 120 -11.71 -14.54 15.18
N GLU A 121 -11.17 -13.86 16.19
CA GLU A 121 -11.78 -12.65 16.74
C GLU A 121 -11.73 -11.50 15.74
N LEU A 122 -10.64 -11.38 14.97
CA LEU A 122 -10.52 -10.37 13.93
C LEU A 122 -11.67 -10.53 12.91
N VAL A 123 -11.88 -11.73 12.37
CA VAL A 123 -12.91 -11.99 11.34
C VAL A 123 -14.33 -11.94 11.91
N ALA A 124 -14.53 -12.31 13.19
CA ALA A 124 -15.84 -12.26 13.84
C ALA A 124 -16.38 -10.83 14.02
N THR A 125 -15.50 -9.83 14.08
CA THR A 125 -15.92 -8.43 14.22
C THR A 125 -16.40 -7.83 12.88
N ARG A 126 -17.44 -6.98 12.95
CA ARG A 126 -17.92 -6.24 11.77
C ARG A 126 -16.80 -5.47 11.07
N PHE A 127 -15.89 -4.88 11.83
CA PHE A 127 -14.79 -4.10 11.29
C PHE A 127 -13.68 -4.96 10.70
N GLY A 128 -13.35 -6.12 11.28
CA GLY A 128 -12.27 -6.95 10.75
C GLY A 128 -12.56 -7.57 9.39
N SER A 129 -13.83 -7.86 9.06
CA SER A 129 -14.23 -8.37 7.74
C SER A 129 -14.14 -7.35 6.59
N LEU A 130 -14.32 -6.05 6.87
CA LEU A 130 -14.25 -4.98 5.85
C LEU A 130 -12.90 -4.26 5.87
N MET A 131 -12.33 -4.06 7.05
CA MET A 131 -11.15 -3.24 7.31
C MET A 131 -10.30 -3.87 8.44
N PRO A 132 -9.58 -4.97 8.16
CA PRO A 132 -8.80 -5.69 9.17
C PRO A 132 -7.78 -4.80 9.90
N ILE A 133 -7.14 -3.88 9.17
CA ILE A 133 -6.18 -2.92 9.75
C ILE A 133 -6.86 -2.03 10.81
N PHE A 134 -8.11 -1.62 10.57
CA PHE A 134 -8.84 -0.78 11.53
C PHE A 134 -9.06 -1.51 12.86
N GLN A 135 -9.44 -2.78 12.77
CA GLN A 135 -9.68 -3.60 13.95
C GLN A 135 -8.39 -3.88 14.71
N ILE A 136 -7.27 -4.17 14.02
CA ILE A 136 -5.95 -4.36 14.66
C ILE A 136 -5.53 -3.10 15.42
N VAL A 137 -5.65 -1.92 14.80
CA VAL A 137 -5.31 -0.65 15.47
C VAL A 137 -6.25 -0.37 16.65
N LEU A 138 -7.52 -0.76 16.56
CA LEU A 138 -8.47 -0.65 17.67
C LEU A 138 -8.13 -1.59 18.83
N GLY A 139 -7.76 -2.84 18.53
CA GLY A 139 -7.28 -3.83 19.51
C GLY A 139 -6.06 -3.32 20.25
N ALA A 140 -5.05 -2.85 19.50
CA ALA A 140 -3.83 -2.32 20.08
C ALA A 140 -4.04 -1.07 20.93
N THR A 141 -4.87 -0.13 20.47
CA THR A 141 -5.06 1.15 21.19
C THR A 141 -6.03 1.04 22.36
N LYS A 142 -6.93 0.04 22.36
CA LYS A 142 -8.02 -0.16 23.33
C LYS A 142 -8.89 1.10 23.55
N ASN A 143 -8.83 2.06 22.64
CA ASN A 143 -9.50 3.36 22.70
C ASN A 143 -10.01 3.78 21.32
N VAL A 144 -11.33 3.93 21.22
CA VAL A 144 -12.03 4.25 19.96
C VAL A 144 -11.57 5.59 19.37
N LYS A 145 -11.36 6.63 20.19
CA LYS A 145 -11.01 7.97 19.69
C LYS A 145 -9.62 7.99 19.07
N ALA A 146 -8.66 7.40 19.77
CA ALA A 146 -7.28 7.34 19.31
C ALA A 146 -7.14 6.42 18.08
N SER A 147 -7.79 5.24 18.09
CA SER A 147 -7.82 4.36 16.93
C SER A 147 -8.46 5.02 15.69
N THR A 148 -9.56 5.76 15.87
CA THR A 148 -10.21 6.50 14.77
C THR A 148 -9.26 7.54 14.17
N PHE A 149 -8.52 8.27 15.00
CA PHE A 149 -7.56 9.28 14.52
C PHE A 149 -6.40 8.65 13.73
N LEU A 150 -5.82 7.55 14.21
CA LEU A 150 -4.75 6.84 13.51
C LEU A 150 -5.23 6.27 12.17
N ASN A 151 -6.41 5.65 12.16
CA ASN A 151 -7.03 5.11 10.96
C ASN A 151 -7.43 6.18 9.95
N PHE A 152 -7.86 7.35 10.42
CA PHE A 152 -8.10 8.50 9.56
C PHE A 152 -6.81 8.91 8.83
N GLY A 153 -5.68 8.96 9.53
CA GLY A 153 -4.37 9.23 8.91
C GLY A 153 -4.01 8.21 7.82
N ILE A 154 -4.19 6.92 8.08
CA ILE A 154 -3.98 5.85 7.09
C ILE A 154 -4.89 6.02 5.87
N SER A 155 -6.16 6.37 6.10
CA SER A 155 -7.15 6.56 5.04
C SER A 155 -6.84 7.76 4.15
N VAL A 156 -6.34 8.85 4.73
CA VAL A 156 -5.91 10.04 3.97
C VAL A 156 -4.74 9.70 3.05
N VAL A 157 -3.76 8.94 3.54
CA VAL A 157 -2.63 8.46 2.71
C VAL A 157 -3.13 7.61 1.54
N ALA A 158 -4.04 6.68 1.80
CA ALA A 158 -4.61 5.82 0.75
C ALA A 158 -5.37 6.65 -0.30
N PHE A 159 -6.12 7.66 0.13
CA PHE A 159 -6.83 8.58 -0.76
C PHE A 159 -5.87 9.40 -1.63
N LEU A 160 -4.81 9.97 -1.05
CA LEU A 160 -3.80 10.71 -1.81
C LEU A 160 -3.10 9.82 -2.85
N SER A 161 -2.76 8.59 -2.46
CA SER A 161 -2.17 7.60 -3.37
C SER A 161 -3.09 7.26 -4.54
N ALA A 162 -4.40 7.17 -4.29
CA ALA A 162 -5.39 6.96 -5.35
C ALA A 162 -5.44 8.14 -6.33
N LEU A 163 -5.33 9.39 -5.85
CA LEU A 163 -5.27 10.57 -6.72
C LEU A 163 -4.03 10.55 -7.63
N ASP A 164 -2.88 10.15 -7.10
CA ASP A 164 -1.63 10.05 -7.88
C ASP A 164 -1.75 9.04 -9.03
N ILE A 165 -2.32 7.86 -8.75
CA ILE A 165 -2.55 6.83 -9.77
C ILE A 165 -3.54 7.33 -10.83
N ASN A 166 -4.63 7.98 -10.43
CA ASN A 166 -5.58 8.55 -11.38
C ASN A 166 -4.93 9.61 -12.30
N GLY A 167 -4.03 10.43 -11.75
CA GLY A 167 -3.25 11.38 -12.54
C GLY A 167 -2.33 10.70 -13.56
N ALA A 168 -1.69 9.59 -13.18
CA ALA A 168 -0.86 8.80 -14.07
C ALA A 168 -1.67 8.12 -15.20
N CYS A 169 -2.83 7.56 -14.87
CA CYS A 169 -3.77 7.00 -15.85
C CYS A 169 -4.25 8.04 -16.84
N ALA A 170 -4.60 9.25 -16.38
CA ALA A 170 -5.04 10.34 -17.25
C ALA A 170 -3.97 10.74 -18.28
N ARG A 171 -2.68 10.77 -17.88
CA ARG A 171 -1.56 11.03 -18.82
C ARG A 171 -1.47 9.98 -19.91
N THR A 172 -1.59 8.72 -19.53
CA THR A 172 -1.52 7.59 -20.48
C THR A 172 -2.72 7.59 -21.43
N LEU A 173 -3.91 7.89 -20.92
CA LEU A 173 -5.11 8.05 -21.76
C LEU A 173 -4.97 9.22 -22.74
N TRP A 174 -4.36 10.34 -22.31
CA TRP A 174 -4.12 11.50 -23.16
C TRP A 174 -3.13 11.18 -24.29
N SER A 175 -2.03 10.48 -24.00
CA SER A 175 -1.08 10.06 -25.04
C SER A 175 -1.70 9.06 -26.02
N MET A 176 -2.50 8.11 -25.54
CA MET A 176 -3.28 7.20 -26.40
C MET A 176 -4.28 7.95 -27.30
N ALA A 177 -4.92 9.01 -26.78
CA ALA A 177 -5.84 9.84 -27.56
C ALA A 177 -5.11 10.61 -28.66
N ARG A 178 -3.94 11.20 -28.34
CA ARG A 178 -3.06 11.86 -29.32
C ARG A 178 -2.67 10.92 -30.47
N ASP A 179 -2.41 9.66 -30.14
CA ASP A 179 -1.93 8.67 -31.10
C ASP A 179 -3.08 7.94 -31.84
N ASN A 180 -4.33 8.42 -31.71
CA ASN A 180 -5.54 7.84 -32.31
C ASN A 180 -5.73 6.35 -31.97
N ALA A 181 -5.31 5.92 -30.78
CA ALA A 181 -5.40 4.52 -30.35
C ALA A 181 -6.84 4.09 -29.97
N PHE A 182 -7.77 5.05 -29.82
CA PHE A 182 -9.16 4.75 -29.49
C PHE A 182 -9.99 4.34 -30.73
N PRO A 183 -11.02 3.50 -30.55
CA PRO A 183 -11.94 3.14 -31.63
C PRO A 183 -12.60 4.37 -32.25
N LYS A 184 -12.57 4.48 -33.59
CA LYS A 184 -13.08 5.62 -34.39
C LYS A 184 -14.57 5.94 -34.22
N ASN A 185 -15.31 5.04 -33.59
CA ASN A 185 -16.73 5.12 -33.29
C ASN A 185 -17.06 5.90 -32.02
N ILE A 186 -16.07 6.36 -31.27
CA ILE A 186 -16.25 7.31 -30.16
C ILE A 186 -16.10 8.74 -30.73
N PRO A 187 -17.05 9.67 -30.53
CA PRO A 187 -16.95 11.02 -31.06
C PRO A 187 -15.89 11.82 -30.30
N HIS A 188 -14.69 11.95 -30.86
CA HIS A 188 -13.65 12.88 -30.37
C HIS A 188 -13.72 14.16 -31.22
N ARG A 189 -13.95 15.32 -30.60
CA ARG A 189 -13.86 16.61 -31.31
C ARG A 189 -12.40 16.83 -31.72
N ARG A 190 -12.19 17.04 -33.03
CA ARG A 190 -10.91 17.50 -33.61
C ARG A 190 -10.57 18.90 -33.15
#